data_AF-A0A4Y2QLU1-F1
#
_entry.id   AF-A0A4Y2QLU1-F1
#
_cell.length_a   1.000
_cell.length_b   1.000
_cell.length_c   1.000
_cell.angle_alpha   90.00
_cell.angle_beta   90.00
_cell.angle_gamma   90.00
#
_symmetry.space_group_name_H-M   'P 1'
#
loop_
_entity.id
_entity.type
_entity.pdbx_description
1 polymer ?
#
loop_
_entity_poly.entity_id
_entity_poly.type
_entity_poly.pdbx_seq_one_letter_code
_entity_poly.pdbx_strand_id
1 'polypeptide(L)'
;MADKILEINPRTELASVKENNHNVDEIVNKISALELQIASLSERFSSSRTRSSSNSRARSRGRSRKRFDPNGKYCYYHFKFGKKYFLDKCKPSCNWKQPENFREQ
;
A
#
# COMPACT_ATOMS: atom_id res chain seq x y z
N MET A 1 -66.45 14.55 73.83
CA MET A 1 -65.67 13.30 73.68
C MET A 1 -65.45 13.12 72.19
N ALA A 2 -64.22 12.93 71.73
CA ALA A 2 -63.90 12.71 70.33
C ALA A 2 -62.97 11.50 70.22
N ASP A 3 -63.37 10.50 69.44
CA ASP A 3 -62.57 9.31 69.17
C ASP A 3 -61.49 9.60 68.13
N LYS A 4 -60.29 9.07 68.38
CA LYS A 4 -59.11 9.29 67.57
C LYS A 4 -58.99 8.17 66.52
N ILE A 5 -59.20 8.51 65.25
CA ILE A 5 -59.05 7.55 64.14
C ILE A 5 -57.56 7.35 63.87
N LEU A 6 -57.11 6.09 63.93
CA LEU A 6 -55.75 5.68 63.55
C LEU A 6 -55.80 5.11 62.13
N GLU A 7 -55.26 5.87 61.17
CA GLU A 7 -55.02 5.36 59.82
C GLU A 7 -53.91 4.30 59.85
N ILE A 8 -54.30 3.03 59.75
CA ILE A 8 -53.36 1.95 59.49
C ILE A 8 -53.13 1.93 57.99
N ASN A 9 -52.03 2.57 57.55
CA ASN A 9 -51.61 2.52 56.16
C ASN A 9 -50.98 1.13 55.88
N PRO A 10 -51.60 0.26 55.04
CA PRO A 10 -50.98 -1.00 54.69
C PRO A 10 -49.71 -0.70 53.88
N ARG A 11 -48.55 -1.01 54.44
CA ARG A 11 -47.28 -0.95 53.71
C ARG A 11 -47.33 -1.97 52.58
N THR A 12 -47.68 -1.49 51.38
CA THR A 12 -47.54 -2.27 50.15
C THR A 12 -46.04 -2.43 49.86
N GLU A 13 -45.50 -3.61 50.10
CA GLU A 13 -44.14 -3.96 49.67
C GLU A 13 -44.15 -4.20 48.17
N LEU A 14 -43.68 -3.22 47.41
CA LEU A 14 -43.50 -3.33 45.96
C LEU A 14 -42.19 -4.06 45.68
N ALA A 15 -42.28 -5.30 45.19
CA ALA A 15 -41.11 -6.01 44.66
C ALA A 15 -40.77 -5.46 43.26
N SER A 16 -39.52 -5.03 43.08
CA SER A 16 -39.01 -4.59 41.77
C SER A 16 -38.79 -5.81 40.87
N VAL A 17 -39.61 -5.95 39.84
CA VAL A 17 -39.40 -6.95 38.79
C VAL A 17 -38.33 -6.40 37.84
N LYS A 18 -37.10 -6.93 37.93
CA LYS A 18 -36.11 -6.71 36.88
C LYS A 18 -36.57 -7.49 35.65
N GLU A 19 -37.11 -6.80 34.65
CA GLU A 19 -37.32 -7.41 33.33
C GLU A 19 -35.96 -7.90 32.83
N ASN A 20 -35.91 -9.17 32.39
CA ASN A 20 -34.70 -9.80 31.86
C ASN A 20 -34.35 -9.17 30.50
N ASN A 21 -33.83 -7.94 30.54
CA ASN A 21 -33.38 -7.16 29.38
C ASN A 21 -32.07 -7.68 28.77
N HIS A 22 -31.60 -8.85 29.20
CA HIS A 22 -30.38 -9.48 28.70
C HIS A 22 -30.36 -9.59 27.16
N ASN A 23 -31.52 -9.89 26.55
CA ASN A 23 -31.63 -9.97 25.10
C ASN A 23 -31.50 -8.59 24.44
N VAL A 24 -32.03 -7.54 25.06
CA VAL A 24 -31.94 -6.16 24.57
C VAL A 24 -30.49 -5.67 24.69
N ASP A 25 -29.85 -5.91 25.82
CA ASP A 25 -28.45 -5.55 26.05
C ASP A 25 -27.51 -6.27 25.07
N GLU A 26 -27.75 -7.55 24.78
CA GLU A 26 -26.99 -8.31 23.79
C GLU A 26 -27.17 -7.74 22.37
N ILE A 27 -28.39 -7.33 22.01
CA ILE A 27 -28.67 -6.69 20.72
C ILE A 27 -27.96 -5.34 20.62
N VAL A 28 -28.02 -4.51 21.66
CA VAL A 28 -27.34 -3.20 21.71
C VAL A 28 -25.83 -3.38 21.56
N ASN A 29 -25.24 -4.38 22.23
CA ASN A 29 -23.82 -4.69 22.11
C ASN A 29 -23.44 -5.18 20.70
N LYS A 30 -24.31 -5.94 20.04
CA LYS A 30 -24.07 -6.36 18.64
C LYS A 30 -24.15 -5.18 17.67
N ILE A 31 -25.09 -4.26 17.89
CA ILE A 31 -25.23 -3.05 17.06
C ILE A 31 -23.99 -2.16 17.20
N SER A 32 -23.54 -1.90 18.42
CA SER A 32 -22.34 -1.07 18.66
C SER A 32 -21.08 -1.69 18.05
N ALA A 33 -20.93 -3.02 18.13
CA ALA A 33 -19.83 -3.74 17.46
C ALA A 33 -19.88 -3.60 15.93
N LEU A 34 -21.06 -3.66 15.32
CA LEU A 34 -21.23 -3.48 13.88
C LEU A 34 -20.92 -2.04 13.43
N GLU A 35 -21.34 -1.04 14.19
CA GLU A 35 -21.03 0.37 13.92
C GLU A 35 -19.52 0.61 13.90
N LEU A 36 -18.77 0.05 14.85
CA LEU A 36 -17.31 0.12 14.89
C LEU A 36 -16.66 -0.55 13.67
N GLN A 37 -17.17 -1.71 13.23
CA GLN A 37 -16.67 -2.38 12.04
C GLN A 37 -16.91 -1.55 10.78
N ILE A 38 -18.09 -0.94 10.65
CA ILE A 38 -18.45 -0.07 9.51
C ILE A 38 -17.54 1.17 9.48
N ALA A 39 -17.31 1.81 10.63
CA ALA A 39 -16.41 2.96 10.75
C ALA A 39 -14.98 2.60 10.29
N SER A 40 -14.42 1.50 10.81
CA SER A 40 -13.09 1.02 10.40
C SER A 40 -13.01 0.69 8.91
N LEU A 41 -14.06 0.09 8.35
CA LEU A 41 -14.12 -0.24 6.93
C LEU A 41 -14.18 1.03 6.07
N SER A 42 -14.99 2.01 6.47
CA SER A 42 -15.13 3.31 5.80
C SER A 42 -13.79 4.07 5.76
N GLU A 43 -13.02 4.07 6.86
CA GLU A 43 -11.68 4.67 6.92
C GLU A 43 -10.71 4.00 5.94
N ARG A 44 -10.72 2.66 5.86
CA ARG A 44 -9.86 1.90 4.93
C ARG A 44 -10.16 2.24 3.46
N PHE A 45 -11.44 2.42 3.13
CA PHE A 45 -11.85 2.71 1.75
C PHE A 45 -11.75 4.18 1.37
N SER A 46 -11.88 5.11 2.32
CA SER A 46 -11.73 6.55 2.08
C SER A 46 -10.28 6.96 1.78
N SER A 47 -9.29 6.27 2.35
CA SER A 47 -7.86 6.53 2.07
C SER A 47 -7.35 5.95 0.74
N SER A 48 -8.08 5.04 0.10
CA SER A 48 -7.57 4.27 -1.06
C SER A 48 -7.80 4.94 -2.43
N ARG A 49 -8.62 5.99 -2.52
CA ARG A 49 -8.98 6.61 -3.82
C ARG A 49 -8.00 7.68 -4.34
N THR A 50 -6.94 7.99 -3.60
CA THR A 50 -5.92 8.96 -4.05
C THR A 50 -4.56 8.30 -4.30
N ARG A 51 -4.54 7.07 -4.81
CA ARG A 51 -3.38 6.60 -5.58
C ARG A 51 -3.40 7.20 -6.98
N SER A 52 -3.42 8.54 -7.09
CA SER A 52 -2.83 9.19 -8.26
C SER A 52 -1.32 9.01 -8.12
N SER A 53 -0.84 7.81 -8.49
CA SER A 53 0.57 7.60 -8.77
C SER A 53 0.88 8.34 -10.08
N SER A 54 0.91 9.66 -10.01
CA SER A 54 1.75 10.50 -10.86
C SER A 54 3.21 10.38 -10.42
N ASN A 55 3.63 9.17 -10.00
CA ASN A 55 5.01 8.75 -10.09
C ASN A 55 5.29 8.45 -11.58
N SER A 56 5.19 9.51 -12.40
CA SER A 56 5.92 9.59 -13.65
C SER A 56 7.39 9.60 -13.27
N ARG A 57 7.90 8.41 -12.95
CA ARG A 57 9.31 8.08 -13.13
C ARG A 57 9.52 8.14 -14.63
N ALA A 58 9.53 9.35 -15.17
CA ALA A 58 10.24 9.66 -16.38
C ALA A 58 11.67 9.26 -16.06
N ARG A 59 11.99 8.00 -16.32
CA ARG A 59 13.35 7.55 -16.53
C ARG A 59 13.77 8.35 -17.75
N SER A 60 14.23 9.58 -17.52
CA SER A 60 15.05 10.32 -18.46
C SER A 60 16.31 9.47 -18.59
N ARG A 61 16.20 8.42 -19.41
CA ARG A 61 17.36 7.73 -19.95
C ARG A 61 18.02 8.82 -20.76
N GLY A 62 18.97 9.51 -20.11
CA GLY A 62 19.56 10.74 -20.60
C GLY A 62 19.86 10.59 -22.07
N ARG A 63 19.30 11.49 -22.87
CA ARG A 63 19.60 11.61 -24.30
C ARG A 63 21.09 11.88 -24.56
N SER A 64 21.88 12.07 -23.50
CA SER A 64 23.33 12.22 -23.51
C SER A 64 24.11 10.95 -23.82
N ARG A 65 23.52 9.74 -23.70
CA ARG A 65 24.19 8.55 -24.22
C ARG A 65 24.07 8.54 -25.73
N LYS A 66 25.21 8.71 -26.41
CA LYS A 66 25.32 8.49 -27.86
C LYS A 66 24.63 7.16 -28.18
N ARG A 67 23.82 7.15 -29.24
CA ARG A 67 23.22 5.91 -29.76
C ARG A 67 24.24 5.22 -30.66
N PHE A 68 24.16 3.89 -30.74
CA PHE A 68 24.98 3.14 -31.67
C PHE A 68 24.60 3.53 -33.10
N ASP A 69 25.59 3.88 -33.91
CA ASP A 69 25.44 4.15 -35.34
C ASP A 69 25.91 2.90 -36.11
N PRO A 70 25.00 2.17 -36.78
CA PRO A 70 25.36 0.99 -37.59
C PRO A 70 26.30 1.31 -38.74
N ASN A 71 26.31 2.54 -39.23
CA ASN A 71 27.18 3.02 -40.31
C ASN A 71 28.45 3.70 -39.77
N GLY A 72 28.65 3.68 -38.45
CA GLY A 72 29.79 4.27 -37.78
C GLY A 72 31.08 3.47 -37.99
N LYS A 73 32.20 4.05 -37.55
CA LYS A 73 33.55 3.47 -37.68
C LYS A 73 33.78 2.20 -36.85
N TYR A 74 32.91 1.93 -35.88
CA TYR A 74 33.10 0.90 -34.87
C TYR A 74 31.93 -0.09 -34.86
N CYS A 75 32.22 -1.35 -34.56
CA CYS A 75 31.16 -2.34 -34.35
C CYS A 75 30.42 -2.09 -33.03
N TYR A 76 29.24 -2.69 -32.88
CA TYR A 76 28.40 -2.57 -31.68
C TYR A 76 29.16 -2.89 -30.39
N TYR A 77 30.02 -3.91 -30.42
CA TYR A 77 30.77 -4.34 -29.26
C TYR A 77 31.82 -3.30 -28.84
N HIS A 78 32.56 -2.71 -29.78
CA HIS A 78 33.48 -1.60 -29.48
C HIS A 78 32.75 -0.34 -29.03
N PHE A 79 31.60 -0.03 -29.63
CA PHE A 79 30.80 1.11 -29.21
C PHE A 79 30.31 0.97 -27.76
N LYS A 80 29.90 -0.23 -27.37
CA LYS A 80 29.29 -0.49 -26.05
C LYS A 80 30.31 -0.79 -24.95
N PHE A 81 31.35 -1.55 -25.27
CA PHE A 81 32.31 -2.08 -24.29
C PHE A 81 33.70 -1.42 -24.41
N GLY A 82 33.96 -0.66 -25.48
CA GLY A 82 35.22 0.04 -25.71
C GLY A 82 36.37 -0.95 -25.78
N LYS A 83 37.34 -0.80 -24.88
CA LYS A 83 38.48 -1.70 -24.76
C LYS A 83 38.08 -3.08 -24.24
N LYS A 84 37.04 -3.23 -23.41
CA LYS A 84 36.66 -4.52 -22.76
C LYS A 84 35.85 -5.46 -23.66
N TYR A 85 36.06 -5.44 -24.97
CA TYR A 85 35.30 -6.25 -25.91
C TYR A 85 35.93 -7.64 -26.06
N PHE A 86 35.12 -8.64 -26.39
CA PHE A 86 35.59 -9.97 -26.76
C PHE A 86 36.04 -9.95 -28.23
N LEU A 87 37.29 -10.33 -28.48
CA LEU A 87 37.91 -10.32 -29.81
C LEU A 87 37.09 -11.12 -30.83
N ASP A 88 36.58 -12.28 -30.41
CA ASP A 88 35.76 -13.19 -31.22
C ASP A 88 34.44 -12.57 -31.72
N LYS A 89 33.99 -11.48 -31.08
CA LYS A 89 32.73 -10.80 -31.40
C LYS A 89 32.93 -9.53 -32.23
N CYS A 90 34.18 -9.17 -32.53
CA CYS A 90 34.47 -8.04 -33.40
C CYS A 90 34.09 -8.35 -34.86
N LYS A 91 33.42 -7.40 -35.53
CA LYS A 91 33.15 -7.51 -36.98
C LYS A 91 34.37 -7.06 -37.79
N PRO A 92 34.68 -7.70 -38.94
CA PRO A 92 35.83 -7.33 -39.78
C PRO A 92 35.80 -5.87 -40.26
N SER A 93 34.62 -5.28 -40.45
CA SER A 93 34.45 -3.89 -40.87
C SER A 93 34.71 -2.86 -39.74
N CYS A 94 35.20 -3.29 -38.58
CA CYS A 94 35.49 -2.42 -37.46
C CYS A 94 36.87 -1.76 -37.60
N ASN A 95 36.92 -0.43 -37.57
CA ASN A 95 38.16 0.34 -37.66
C ASN A 95 38.82 0.57 -36.28
N TRP A 96 38.58 -0.30 -35.31
CA TRP A 96 39.18 -0.19 -33.98
C TRP A 96 40.58 -0.80 -34.00
N LYS A 97 41.61 0.05 -33.96
CA LYS A 97 43.01 -0.39 -33.84
C LYS A 97 43.20 -1.07 -32.49
N GLN A 98 43.57 -2.36 -32.51
CA GLN A 98 43.88 -3.09 -31.29
C GLN A 98 45.09 -2.42 -30.61
N PRO A 99 45.02 -2.09 -29.31
CA PRO A 99 46.22 -1.76 -28.57
C PRO A 99 47.02 -3.06 -28.39
N GLU A 100 48.34 -3.03 -28.63
CA GLU A 100 49.25 -4.18 -28.56
C GLU A 100 49.34 -4.89 -27.19
N ASN A 101 48.52 -4.53 -26.21
CA ASN A 101 48.52 -5.10 -24.88
C ASN A 101 47.11 -5.53 -24.45
N PHE A 102 46.46 -6.37 -25.25
CA PHE A 102 45.24 -7.05 -24.84
C PHE A 102 45.60 -8.45 -24.32
N ARG A 103 45.86 -8.55 -23.02
CA ARG A 103 46.10 -9.84 -22.35
C ARG A 103 44.80 -10.63 -22.32
N GLU A 104 44.81 -11.77 -22.98
CA GLU A 104 43.87 -12.87 -22.77
C GLU A 104 43.89 -13.25 -21.27
N GLN A 105 42.72 -13.18 -20.62
CA GLN A 105 42.46 -13.77 -19.30
C GLN A 105 41.21 -14.61 -19.42
#